data_AF-A0A7S2C2C8-F1
#
_entry.id   AF-A0A7S2C2C8-F1
#
_cell.length_a   1.000
_cell.length_b   1.000
_cell.length_c   1.000
_cell.angle_alpha   90.00
_cell.angle_beta   90.00
_cell.angle_gamma   90.00
#
_symmetry.space_group_name_H-M   'P 1'
#
loop_
_entity.id
_entity.type
_entity.pdbx_description
1 polymer ?
#
loop_
_entity_poly.entity_id
_entity_poly.type
_entity_poly.pdbx_seq_one_letter_code
_entity_poly.pdbx_strand_id
1 'polypeptide(L)'
;QGKLRSFFAARSATRLQHSGLPAVAMGVRRCLVATLVLGASMSTAVDIDNAYVKAHSKGEACIKIMDEIEASSSENVPDGKEGLHEITKSIAEQSSAMLGRELPELKEKVHNAMSAAWSDKGPGMDAEEVCELVLRHHDEL
;
A
#
# COMPACT_ATOMS: atom_id res chain seq x y z
N GLN A 1 -9.97 -13.41 23.21
CA GLN A 1 -10.05 -12.00 23.64
C GLN A 1 -8.90 -11.25 22.97
N GLY A 2 -9.16 -10.71 21.78
CA GLY A 2 -8.17 -10.06 20.91
C GLY A 2 -7.91 -8.62 21.34
N LYS A 3 -6.65 -8.23 21.34
CA LYS A 3 -6.15 -6.94 21.85
C LYS A 3 -6.10 -5.95 20.69
N LEU A 4 -7.09 -5.05 20.62
CA LEU A 4 -7.06 -3.88 19.72
C LEU A 4 -5.76 -3.10 19.95
N ARG A 5 -4.96 -2.95 18.91
CA ARG A 5 -3.84 -2.00 18.89
C ARG A 5 -4.29 -0.79 18.08
N SER A 6 -4.49 0.30 18.79
CA SER A 6 -4.70 1.65 18.30
C SER A 6 -3.75 2.03 17.17
N PHE A 7 -4.32 2.59 16.10
CA PHE A 7 -3.62 3.14 14.92
C PHE A 7 -2.77 4.40 15.20
N PHE A 8 -2.91 5.04 16.36
CA PHE A 8 -2.19 6.26 16.73
C PHE A 8 -1.26 6.01 17.91
N ALA A 9 -0.08 5.44 17.67
CA ALA A 9 0.99 5.39 18.65
C ALA A 9 2.34 5.66 17.99
N ALA A 10 2.66 6.96 17.94
CA ALA A 10 3.99 7.57 17.95
C ALA A 10 5.19 6.66 17.64
N ARG A 11 5.82 6.89 16.49
CA ARG A 11 7.23 6.55 16.28
C ARG A 11 8.00 7.74 15.72
N SER A 12 8.48 8.58 16.64
CA SER A 12 9.68 9.37 16.42
C SER A 12 10.90 8.44 16.47
N ALA A 13 11.76 8.44 15.45
CA ALA A 13 13.21 8.22 15.59
C ALA A 13 13.94 8.19 14.23
N THR A 14 14.72 9.26 13.99
CA THR A 14 16.15 9.26 13.60
C THR A 14 16.68 8.17 12.65
N ARG A 15 17.28 8.60 11.52
CA ARG A 15 18.73 8.90 11.34
C ARG A 15 19.16 8.62 9.89
N LEU A 16 19.51 9.67 9.15
CA LEU A 16 20.20 9.59 7.85
C LEU A 16 21.53 10.32 8.00
N GLN A 17 22.64 9.58 8.05
CA GLN A 17 23.95 10.12 7.66
C GLN A 17 24.74 9.05 6.90
N HIS A 18 24.79 9.29 5.59
CA HIS A 18 25.78 8.77 4.66
C HIS A 18 27.20 9.20 5.05
N SER A 19 28.20 8.38 4.71
CA SER A 19 29.45 8.73 4.01
C SER A 19 30.62 7.85 4.45
N GLY A 20 31.33 7.21 3.50
CA GLY A 20 32.69 6.73 3.75
C GLY A 20 33.14 5.48 2.99
N LEU A 21 33.48 5.62 1.71
CA LEU A 21 34.50 4.83 1.00
C LEU A 21 35.41 5.87 0.30
N PRO A 22 36.74 5.68 0.13
CA PRO A 22 37.34 4.45 -0.40
C PRO A 22 38.71 4.05 0.19
N ALA A 23 39.14 2.80 -0.03
CA ALA A 23 40.56 2.44 0.00
C ALA A 23 40.83 1.25 -0.94
N VAL A 24 41.76 1.48 -1.85
CA VAL A 24 42.23 0.57 -2.90
C VAL A 24 43.27 -0.38 -2.31
N ALA A 25 43.19 -1.68 -2.57
CA ALA A 25 44.30 -2.60 -2.38
C ALA A 25 44.25 -3.75 -3.39
N MET A 26 45.24 -3.75 -4.28
CA MET A 26 45.63 -4.87 -5.15
C MET A 26 46.05 -6.08 -4.30
N GLY A 27 45.69 -7.29 -4.71
CA GLY A 27 46.42 -8.48 -4.29
C GLY A 27 45.70 -9.84 -4.38
N VAL A 28 46.19 -10.64 -5.33
CA VAL A 28 46.38 -12.11 -5.22
C VAL A 28 45.16 -13.04 -5.33
N ARG A 29 45.18 -13.79 -6.44
CA ARG A 29 44.41 -15.01 -6.74
C ARG A 29 44.31 -15.98 -5.56
N ARG A 30 43.08 -16.35 -5.20
CA ARG A 30 42.70 -17.69 -4.71
C ARG A 30 41.25 -17.97 -5.08
N CYS A 31 41.02 -19.06 -5.82
CA CYS A 31 39.69 -19.64 -6.00
C CYS A 31 39.11 -19.98 -4.63
N LEU A 32 37.99 -19.34 -4.30
CA LEU A 32 37.10 -19.82 -3.25
C LEU A 32 35.68 -19.51 -3.69
N VAL A 33 34.91 -20.58 -3.80
CA VAL A 33 33.49 -20.62 -4.12
C VAL A 33 32.77 -19.69 -3.15
N ALA A 34 32.36 -18.52 -3.63
CA ALA A 34 31.45 -17.64 -2.90
C ALA A 34 30.03 -17.97 -3.37
N THR A 35 29.45 -18.99 -2.76
CA THR A 35 28.00 -19.16 -2.70
C THR A 35 27.46 -17.98 -1.90
N LEU A 36 27.30 -16.83 -2.56
CA LEU A 36 26.69 -15.65 -1.95
C LEU A 36 25.18 -15.89 -1.88
N VAL A 37 24.82 -16.52 -0.76
CA VAL A 37 23.73 -16.15 0.14
C VAL A 37 22.52 -15.60 -0.60
N LEU A 38 21.50 -16.45 -0.66
CA LEU A 38 20.10 -16.06 -0.79
C LEU A 38 19.90 -14.75 -0.02
N GLY A 39 19.80 -13.65 -0.77
CA GLY A 39 19.08 -12.48 -0.31
C GLY A 39 17.65 -12.95 -0.13
N ALA A 40 17.33 -13.42 1.06
CA ALA A 40 15.97 -13.43 1.54
C ALA A 40 15.55 -11.96 1.52
N SER A 41 14.99 -11.52 0.39
CA SER A 41 13.98 -10.49 0.41
C SER A 41 12.94 -11.01 1.37
N MET A 42 13.05 -10.59 2.63
CA MET A 42 11.92 -10.61 3.54
C MET A 42 10.91 -9.67 2.88
N SER A 43 10.13 -10.19 1.93
CA SER A 43 8.79 -9.69 1.70
C SER A 43 8.15 -9.79 3.07
N THR A 44 8.06 -8.64 3.74
CA THR A 44 7.14 -8.48 4.85
C THR A 44 5.78 -8.86 4.28
N ALA A 45 5.37 -10.10 4.50
CA ALA A 45 4.11 -10.60 4.00
C ALA A 45 3.05 -9.65 4.56
N VAL A 46 2.43 -8.87 3.67
CA VAL A 46 1.27 -8.08 4.01
C VAL A 46 0.22 -9.10 4.48
N ASP A 47 -0.21 -8.98 5.73
CA ASP A 47 -1.26 -9.84 6.26
C ASP A 47 -2.57 -9.37 5.64
N ILE A 48 -3.03 -10.11 4.62
CA ILE A 48 -4.27 -9.84 3.89
C ILE A 48 -5.26 -10.93 4.33
N ASP A 49 -6.35 -10.50 4.99
CA ASP A 49 -7.41 -11.37 5.49
C ASP A 49 -8.43 -11.70 4.38
N ASN A 50 -8.65 -10.78 3.43
CA ASN A 50 -9.53 -10.97 2.29
C ASN A 50 -8.98 -12.00 1.29
N ALA A 51 -9.67 -13.13 1.16
CA ALA A 51 -9.26 -14.26 0.34
C ALA A 51 -9.13 -13.92 -1.16
N TYR A 52 -9.98 -13.03 -1.68
CA TYR A 52 -9.92 -12.62 -3.09
C TYR A 52 -8.69 -11.74 -3.32
N VAL A 53 -8.51 -10.70 -2.51
CA VAL A 53 -7.34 -9.81 -2.60
C VAL A 53 -6.05 -10.61 -2.46
N LYS A 54 -5.96 -11.49 -1.47
CA LYS A 54 -4.78 -12.33 -1.23
C LYS A 54 -4.43 -13.25 -2.40
N ALA A 55 -5.42 -13.81 -3.07
CA ALA A 55 -5.21 -14.70 -4.22
C ALA A 55 -4.96 -13.93 -5.52
N HIS A 56 -5.29 -12.64 -5.57
CA HIS A 56 -5.19 -11.83 -6.77
C HIS A 56 -3.74 -11.43 -7.07
N SER A 57 -3.33 -11.53 -8.34
CA SER A 57 -1.95 -11.24 -8.77
C SER A 57 -1.46 -9.81 -8.46
N LYS A 58 -2.40 -8.91 -8.18
CA LYS A 58 -2.19 -7.49 -7.84
C LYS A 58 -2.66 -7.12 -6.43
N GLY A 59 -3.05 -8.10 -5.61
CA GLY A 59 -3.57 -7.88 -4.27
C GLY A 59 -2.62 -7.12 -3.35
N GLU A 60 -1.40 -7.63 -3.20
CA GLU A 60 -0.36 -7.01 -2.37
C GLU A 60 -0.02 -5.59 -2.84
N ALA A 61 0.05 -5.39 -4.16
CA ALA A 61 0.30 -4.07 -4.75
C ALA A 61 -0.83 -3.09 -4.46
N CYS A 62 -2.07 -3.56 -4.48
CA CYS A 62 -3.23 -2.75 -4.16
C CYS A 62 -3.21 -2.29 -2.70
N ILE A 63 -2.98 -3.22 -1.75
CA ILE A 63 -2.92 -2.89 -0.32
C ILE A 63 -1.82 -1.86 -0.05
N LYS A 64 -0.65 -2.04 -0.67
CA LYS A 64 0.44 -1.07 -0.54
C LYS A 64 0.06 0.33 -1.01
N ILE A 65 -0.69 0.45 -2.10
CA ILE A 65 -1.18 1.75 -2.58
C ILE A 65 -2.19 2.36 -1.60
N MET A 66 -3.06 1.54 -1.00
CA MET A 66 -3.98 2.01 0.04
C MET A 66 -3.21 2.57 1.24
N ASP A 67 -2.15 1.89 1.71
CA ASP A 67 -1.28 2.38 2.78
C ASP A 67 -0.59 3.71 2.41
N GLU A 68 -0.13 3.86 1.17
CA GLU A 68 0.49 5.09 0.66
C GLU A 68 -0.52 6.26 0.56
N ILE A 69 -1.76 5.97 0.15
CA ILE A 69 -2.86 6.94 0.12
C ILE A 69 -3.20 7.38 1.54
N GLU A 70 -3.33 6.45 2.49
CA GLU A 70 -3.61 6.78 3.90
C GLU A 70 -2.50 7.64 4.51
N ALA A 71 -1.23 7.27 4.28
CA ALA A 71 -0.08 8.00 4.77
C ALA A 71 -0.04 9.44 4.22
N SER A 72 -0.31 9.62 2.93
CA SER A 72 -0.34 10.94 2.29
C SER A 72 -1.57 11.79 2.65
N SER A 73 -2.68 11.15 3.00
CA SER A 73 -3.95 11.82 3.35
C SER A 73 -3.95 12.40 4.77
N SER A 74 -3.07 11.91 5.65
CA SER A 74 -3.01 12.27 7.06
C SER A 74 -2.63 13.73 7.36
N GLU A 75 -2.10 14.47 6.38
CA GLU A 75 -1.60 15.84 6.58
C GLU A 75 -2.51 16.94 6.02
N ASN A 76 -3.48 16.64 5.12
CA ASN A 76 -4.19 17.70 4.36
C ASN A 76 -5.65 17.42 3.97
N VAL A 77 -6.27 16.33 4.42
CA VAL A 77 -7.66 16.02 4.02
C VAL A 77 -8.64 16.56 5.06
N PRO A 78 -9.63 17.40 4.68
CA PRO A 78 -10.66 17.87 5.61
C PRO A 78 -11.44 16.68 6.18
N ASP A 79 -11.55 16.64 7.51
CA ASP A 79 -12.34 15.63 8.22
C ASP A 79 -13.78 15.65 7.72
N GLY A 80 -14.28 14.52 7.22
CA GLY A 80 -15.66 14.38 6.75
C GLY A 80 -15.80 13.96 5.29
N LYS A 81 -17.04 14.03 4.78
CA LYS A 81 -17.38 13.64 3.40
C LYS A 81 -16.75 14.54 2.34
N GLU A 82 -16.27 15.72 2.71
CA GLU A 82 -15.62 16.67 1.78
C GLU A 82 -14.26 16.15 1.30
N GLY A 83 -13.53 15.39 2.12
CA GLY A 83 -12.27 14.74 1.75
C GLY A 83 -12.41 13.49 0.88
N LEU A 84 -13.62 12.93 0.82
CA LEU A 84 -13.94 11.67 0.15
C LEU A 84 -13.72 11.76 -1.38
N HIS A 85 -13.97 12.94 -1.96
CA HIS A 85 -13.75 13.17 -3.39
C HIS A 85 -12.26 13.07 -3.79
N GLU A 86 -11.36 13.65 -3.00
CA GLU A 86 -9.92 13.61 -3.29
C GLU A 86 -9.33 12.21 -3.02
N ILE A 87 -9.79 11.54 -1.97
CA ILE A 87 -9.39 10.17 -1.66
C ILE A 87 -9.81 9.22 -2.79
N THR A 88 -11.07 9.25 -3.21
CA THR A 88 -11.58 8.36 -4.28
C THR A 88 -10.92 8.64 -5.62
N LYS A 89 -10.59 9.90 -5.91
CA LYS A 89 -9.81 10.26 -7.08
C LYS A 89 -8.39 9.66 -7.00
N SER A 90 -7.70 9.81 -5.87
CA SER A 90 -6.36 9.25 -5.65
C SER A 90 -6.36 7.72 -5.79
N ILE A 91 -7.35 7.04 -5.21
CA ILE A 91 -7.54 5.59 -5.35
C ILE A 91 -7.66 5.19 -6.81
N ALA A 92 -8.55 5.86 -7.57
CA ALA A 92 -8.77 5.54 -8.98
C ALA A 92 -7.53 5.78 -9.85
N GLU A 93 -6.84 6.90 -9.65
CA GLU A 93 -5.63 7.26 -10.41
C GLU A 93 -4.48 6.28 -10.13
N GLN A 94 -4.18 6.01 -8.86
CA GLN A 94 -3.10 5.11 -8.48
C GLN A 94 -3.40 3.65 -8.85
N SER A 95 -4.66 3.22 -8.71
CA SER A 95 -5.08 1.87 -9.12
C SER A 95 -4.98 1.69 -10.63
N SER A 96 -5.39 2.69 -11.42
CA SER A 96 -5.27 2.64 -12.89
C SER A 96 -3.79 2.58 -13.31
N ALA A 97 -2.93 3.37 -12.65
CA ALA A 97 -1.49 3.33 -12.89
C ALA A 97 -0.87 1.97 -12.54
N MET A 98 -1.25 1.39 -11.39
CA MET A 98 -0.79 0.06 -10.95
C MET A 98 -1.19 -1.06 -11.92
N LEU A 99 -2.44 -1.00 -12.41
CA LEU A 99 -3.02 -2.02 -13.29
C LEU A 99 -2.63 -1.80 -14.75
N GLY A 100 -2.01 -0.65 -15.08
CA GLY A 100 -1.51 -0.34 -16.42
C GLY A 100 -2.63 -0.11 -17.44
N ARG A 101 -3.85 0.17 -16.98
CA ARG A 101 -5.01 0.45 -17.83
C ARG A 101 -5.93 1.47 -17.16
N GLU A 102 -6.69 2.19 -17.97
CA GLU A 102 -7.75 3.06 -17.46
C GLU A 102 -8.92 2.22 -16.95
N LEU A 103 -9.44 2.59 -15.78
CA LEU A 103 -10.56 1.96 -15.12
C LEU A 103 -11.74 2.96 -15.12
N PRO A 104 -12.52 3.06 -16.21
CA PRO A 104 -13.65 3.96 -16.27
C PRO A 104 -14.63 3.64 -15.13
N GLU A 105 -15.30 4.67 -14.62
CA GLU A 105 -16.30 4.56 -13.53
C GLU A 105 -15.75 4.08 -12.18
N LEU A 106 -14.47 3.71 -12.06
CA LEU A 106 -13.89 3.22 -10.80
C LEU A 106 -14.00 4.27 -9.70
N LYS A 107 -13.67 5.53 -10.00
CA LYS A 107 -13.80 6.65 -9.06
C LYS A 107 -15.23 6.74 -8.48
N GLU A 108 -16.23 6.63 -9.34
CA GLU A 108 -17.63 6.72 -8.94
C GLU A 108 -18.07 5.49 -8.13
N LYS A 109 -17.66 4.29 -8.52
CA LYS A 109 -17.91 3.05 -7.75
C LYS A 109 -17.31 3.12 -6.35
N VAL A 110 -16.04 3.50 -6.24
CA VAL A 110 -15.35 3.65 -4.94
C VAL A 110 -16.01 4.74 -4.11
N HIS A 111 -16.33 5.89 -4.71
CA HIS A 111 -17.03 6.98 -4.00
C HIS A 111 -18.38 6.53 -3.45
N ASN A 112 -19.19 5.86 -4.27
CA ASN A 112 -20.50 5.39 -3.85
C ASN A 112 -20.40 4.36 -2.73
N ALA A 113 -19.46 3.42 -2.83
CA ALA A 113 -19.23 2.41 -1.80
C ALA A 113 -18.78 3.04 -0.47
N MET A 114 -17.77 3.91 -0.50
CA MET A 114 -17.26 4.60 0.69
C MET A 114 -18.30 5.56 1.30
N SER A 115 -19.12 6.21 0.47
CA SER A 115 -20.19 7.10 0.93
C SER A 115 -21.36 6.34 1.56
N ALA A 116 -21.69 5.17 1.02
CA ALA A 116 -22.74 4.30 1.57
C ALA A 116 -22.32 3.66 2.89
N ALA A 117 -21.03 3.33 3.04
CA ALA A 117 -20.45 2.80 4.26
C ALA A 117 -20.10 3.89 5.30
N TRP A 118 -20.32 5.16 5.00
CA TRP A 118 -19.89 6.27 5.87
C TRP A 118 -20.60 6.27 7.22
N SER A 119 -19.83 6.40 8.30
CA SER A 119 -20.32 6.53 9.67
C SER A 119 -19.67 7.72 10.40
N ASP A 120 -20.08 8.00 11.64
CA ASP A 120 -19.44 9.03 12.49
C ASP A 120 -17.95 8.77 12.76
N LYS A 121 -17.45 7.57 12.45
CA LYS A 121 -16.05 7.17 12.58
C LYS A 121 -15.25 7.27 11.28
N GLY A 122 -15.86 7.74 10.19
CA GLY A 122 -15.25 7.86 8.86
C GLY A 122 -15.84 6.90 7.82
N PRO A 123 -15.17 6.74 6.66
CA PRO A 123 -15.59 5.77 5.65
C PRO A 123 -15.50 4.37 6.25
N GLY A 124 -16.61 3.65 6.31
CA GLY A 124 -16.68 2.33 6.93
C GLY A 124 -16.13 1.20 6.05
N MET A 125 -15.28 1.51 5.07
CA MET A 125 -14.59 0.52 4.24
C MET A 125 -13.13 0.44 4.66
N ASP A 126 -12.64 -0.78 4.82
CA ASP A 126 -11.21 -1.01 5.01
C ASP A 126 -10.45 -1.06 3.67
N ALA A 127 -9.11 -1.05 3.75
CA ALA A 127 -8.23 -1.10 2.58
C ALA A 127 -8.44 -2.37 1.74
N GLU A 128 -8.80 -3.49 2.37
CA GLU A 128 -9.01 -4.76 1.68
C GLU A 128 -10.32 -4.76 0.89
N GLU A 129 -11.39 -4.21 1.43
CA GLU A 129 -12.68 -4.04 0.77
C GLU A 129 -12.58 -3.11 -0.44
N VAL A 130 -11.83 -2.01 -0.31
CA VAL A 130 -11.55 -1.10 -1.43
C VAL A 130 -10.74 -1.83 -2.50
N CYS A 131 -9.71 -2.57 -2.09
CA CYS A 131 -8.90 -3.35 -3.02
C CYS A 131 -9.69 -4.45 -3.73
N GLU A 132 -10.57 -5.16 -3.03
CA GLU A 132 -11.46 -6.13 -3.65
C GLU A 132 -12.33 -5.47 -4.72
N LEU A 133 -12.93 -4.30 -4.42
CA LEU A 133 -13.76 -3.58 -5.37
C LEU A 133 -12.97 -3.14 -6.62
N VAL A 134 -11.77 -2.58 -6.43
CA VAL A 134 -10.88 -2.16 -7.52
C VAL A 134 -10.50 -3.34 -8.41
N LEU A 135 -10.07 -4.45 -7.81
CA LEU A 135 -9.57 -5.62 -8.52
C LEU A 135 -10.71 -6.36 -9.23
N ARG A 136 -11.89 -6.48 -8.62
CA ARG A 136 -13.06 -7.04 -9.31
C ARG A 136 -13.48 -6.19 -10.49
N HIS A 137 -13.52 -4.86 -10.33
CA HIS A 137 -13.86 -3.95 -11.44
C HIS A 137 -12.85 -4.06 -12.59
N HIS A 138 -11.57 -4.24 -12.26
CA HIS A 138 -10.54 -4.50 -13.27
C HIS A 138 -10.77 -5.80 -14.04
N ASP A 139 -11.17 -6.87 -13.35
CA ASP A 139 -11.41 -8.19 -13.96
C ASP A 139 -12.68 -8.24 -14.81
N GLU A 140 -13.66 -7.36 -14.55
CA GLU A 140 -14.90 -7.23 -15.30
C GLU A 140 -14.73 -6.50 -16.66
N LEU A 141 -13.65 -5.74 -16.83
CA LEU A 141 -13.37 -4.92 -18.01
C LEU A 141 -12.38 -5.57 -18.99
#